data_AF-A0A7X5IEC1-F1
#
_entry.id   AF-A0A7X5IEC1-F1
#
_cell.length_a   1.000
_cell.length_b   1.000
_cell.length_c   1.000
_cell.angle_alpha   90.00
_cell.angle_beta   90.00
_cell.angle_gamma   90.00
#
_symmetry.space_group_name_H-M   'P 1'
#
loop_
_entity.id
_entity.type
_entity.pdbx_description
1 polymer ?
#
loop_
_entity_poly.entity_id
_entity_poly.type
_entity_poly.pdbx_seq_one_letter_code
_entity_poly.pdbx_strand_id
1 'polypeptide(L)' 'FVATVERYNELAEGGVDEDMGKPAQFLKAIKQPPFYGIHRHIGLSTIIHGVNVNADMQALNDEGEPIEGL' A
#
# COMPACT_ATOMS: atom_id res chain seq x y z
N PHE A 1 15.78 -4.97 16.65
CA PHE A 1 14.49 -4.33 16.96
C PHE A 1 14.69 -3.02 17.72
N VAL A 2 15.33 -3.01 18.91
CA VAL A 2 15.51 -1.78 19.71
C VAL A 2 16.15 -0.65 18.92
N ALA A 3 17.32 -0.88 18.31
CA ALA A 3 18.00 0.12 17.47
C ALA A 3 17.14 0.65 16.31
N THR A 4 16.29 -0.21 15.73
CA THR A 4 15.36 0.17 14.65
C THR A 4 14.28 1.12 15.18
N VAL A 5 13.75 0.85 16.37
CA VAL A 5 12.74 1.71 17.02
C VAL A 5 13.36 3.04 17.45
N GLU A 6 14.60 3.04 17.95
CA GLU A 6 15.33 4.25 18.31
C GLU A 6 15.54 5.16 17.09
N ARG A 7 16.07 4.61 15.98
CA ARG A 7 16.22 5.34 14.71
C ARG A 7 14.90 5.90 14.21
N TYR A 8 13.83 5.10 14.22
CA TYR A 8 12.51 5.58 13.78
C TYR A 8 11.96 6.69 14.68
N ASN A 9 12.22 6.66 15.99
CA ASN A 9 11.81 7.72 16.90
C ASN A 9 12.56 9.04 16.61
N GLU A 10 13.86 8.98 16.35
CA GLU A 10 14.65 10.16 15.92
C GLU A 10 14.07 10.78 14.64
N LEU A 11 13.77 9.96 13.63
CA LEU A 11 13.16 10.42 12.37
C LEU A 11 11.76 11.01 12.59
N ALA A 12 10.95 10.36 13.44
CA ALA A 12 9.61 10.84 13.75
C ALA A 12 9.61 12.17 14.50
N GLU A 13 10.59 12.39 15.39
CA GLU A 13 10.78 13.66 16.10
C GLU A 13 11.38 14.74 15.20
N GLY A 14 12.25 14.36 14.27
CA GLY A 14 12.78 15.24 13.23
C GLY A 14 11.76 15.62 12.16
N GLY A 15 10.62 14.91 12.09
CA GLY A 15 9.52 15.19 11.17
C GLY A 15 9.78 14.76 9.72
N VAL A 16 10.86 14.03 9.45
CA VAL A 16 11.22 13.53 8.11
C VAL A 16 11.74 12.10 8.24
N ASP A 17 11.19 11.19 7.44
CA ASP A 17 11.69 9.82 7.30
C ASP A 17 12.59 9.74 6.08
N GLU A 18 13.89 9.86 6.33
CA GLU A 18 14.94 9.80 5.30
C GLU A 18 15.19 8.38 4.79
N ASP A 19 14.76 7.36 5.54
CA ASP A 19 15.08 5.97 5.25
C ASP A 19 14.04 5.37 4.26
N MET A 20 12.75 5.69 4.44
CA MET A 20 11.65 5.11 3.64
C MET A 20 10.71 6.15 3.02
N GLY A 21 10.90 7.45 3.29
CA GLY A 21 10.12 8.52 2.68
C GLY A 21 8.67 8.62 3.18
N LYS A 22 8.34 8.04 4.35
CA LYS A 22 7.00 8.13 4.91
C LYS A 22 6.62 9.60 5.16
N PRO A 23 5.46 10.08 4.69
CA PRO A 23 5.07 11.47 4.88
C PRO A 23 5.00 11.87 6.36
N ALA A 24 5.47 13.08 6.68
CA ALA A 24 5.60 13.61 8.03
C ALA A 24 4.33 13.49 8.88
N GLN A 25 3.17 13.74 8.27
CA GLN A 25 1.86 13.64 8.93
C GLN A 25 1.57 12.25 9.53
N PHE A 26 2.20 11.20 8.99
CA PHE A 26 2.03 9.82 9.44
C PHE A 26 3.13 9.36 10.41
N LEU A 27 4.16 10.17 10.66
CA LEU A 27 5.22 9.85 11.60
C LEU A 27 4.71 9.98 13.04
N LYS A 28 4.93 8.92 13.81
CA LYS A 28 4.51 8.80 15.21
C LYS A 28 5.59 8.05 15.96
N ALA A 29 6.25 8.70 16.91
CA ALA A 29 7.24 8.06 17.75
C ALA A 29 6.61 6.95 18.60
N ILE A 30 7.30 5.82 18.70
CA ILE A 30 6.93 4.63 19.48
C ILE A 30 7.67 4.71 20.82
N LYS A 31 7.06 5.38 21.81
CA LYS A 31 7.65 5.59 23.15
C LYS A 31 6.77 5.13 24.31
N GLN A 32 5.45 5.16 24.13
CA GLN A 32 4.50 4.88 25.21
C GLN A 32 4.18 3.37 25.26
N PRO A 33 4.47 2.68 26.38
CA PRO A 33 4.07 1.28 26.57
C PRO A 33 2.58 1.16 26.90
N PRO A 34 1.99 -0.05 26.80
CA PRO A 34 2.58 -1.30 26.33
C PRO A 34 2.83 -1.34 24.81
N PHE A 35 3.89 -2.03 24.39
CA PHE A 35 4.22 -2.21 22.98
C PHE A 35 3.64 -3.53 22.44
N TYR A 36 3.27 -3.53 21.17
CA TYR A 36 2.66 -4.68 20.50
C TYR A 36 3.37 -5.00 19.18
N GLY A 37 3.45 -6.29 18.87
CA GLY A 37 3.94 -6.80 17.59
C GLY A 37 2.97 -7.84 17.03
N ILE A 38 2.77 -7.84 15.72
CA ILE A 38 1.87 -8.76 15.02
C ILE A 38 2.62 -9.33 13.81
N HIS A 39 2.55 -10.64 13.62
CA HIS A 39 3.07 -11.27 12.41
C HIS A 39 2.20 -10.92 11.21
N ARG A 40 2.83 -10.48 10.12
CA ARG A 40 2.14 -10.12 8.87
C ARG A 40 2.53 -11.13 7.79
N HIS A 41 1.53 -11.70 7.14
CA HIS A 41 1.69 -12.46 5.91
C HIS A 41 1.19 -11.62 4.74
N ILE A 42 1.70 -11.90 3.54
CA ILE A 42 1.17 -11.28 2.33
C ILE A 42 -0.25 -11.82 2.11
N GLY A 43 -1.21 -10.91 2.02
CA GLY A 43 -2.58 -11.21 1.63
C GLY A 43 -2.86 -10.62 0.25
N LEU A 44 -3.45 -11.40 -0.65
CA LEU A 44 -3.96 -10.92 -1.92
C LEU A 44 -5.41 -10.48 -1.73
N SER A 45 -5.64 -9.17 -1.62
CA SER A 45 -6.99 -8.63 -1.39
C SER A 45 -7.84 -8.61 -2.67
N THR A 46 -7.24 -8.28 -3.80
CA THR A 46 -7.96 -8.06 -5.07
C THR A 46 -6.98 -8.19 -6.24
N ILE A 47 -7.48 -8.67 -7.38
CA ILE A 47 -6.78 -8.63 -8.66
C ILE A 47 -7.47 -7.56 -9.50
N ILE A 48 -6.75 -6.48 -9.82
CA ILE A 48 -7.26 -5.35 -10.64
C ILE A 48 -6.99 -5.66 -12.11
N HIS A 49 -7.45 -6.83 -12.55
CA HIS A 49 -7.36 -7.27 -13.93
C HIS A 49 -8.63 -8.05 -14.25
N GLY A 50 -9.10 -7.92 -15.48
CA GLY A 50 -10.34 -8.52 -15.92
C GLY A 50 -10.42 -8.51 -17.44
N VAL A 51 -11.63 -8.66 -17.94
CA VAL A 51 -11.90 -8.54 -19.38
C VAL A 51 -11.65 -7.09 -19.81
N ASN A 52 -11.00 -6.91 -20.95
CA ASN A 52 -10.84 -5.59 -21.55
C ASN A 52 -12.22 -5.07 -21.96
N VAL A 53 -12.54 -3.85 -21.53
CA VAL A 53 -13.80 -3.20 -21.88
C VAL A 53 -13.55 -1.80 -22.42
N ASN A 54 -14.43 -1.33 -23.32
CA ASN A 54 -14.43 0.05 -23.78
C ASN A 54 -15.15 0.98 -22.78
N ALA A 55 -15.30 2.27 -23.14
CA ALA A 55 -15.95 3.28 -22.30
C ALA A 55 -17.45 3.00 -22.04
N ASP A 56 -18.08 2.17 -22.89
CA ASP A 56 -19.48 1.76 -22.77
C ASP A 56 -19.64 0.41 -22.04
N MET A 57 -18.55 -0.09 -21.42
CA MET A 57 -18.47 -1.37 -20.68
C MET A 57 -18.70 -2.62 -21.53
N GLN A 58 -18.47 -2.55 -22.84
CA GLN A 58 -18.57 -3.71 -23.73
C GLN A 58 -17.26 -4.50 -23.71
N ALA A 59 -17.34 -5.83 -23.59
CA ALA A 59 -16.18 -6.72 -23.67
C ALA A 59 -15.54 -6.70 -25.06
N LEU A 60 -14.21 -6.74 -25.11
CA LEU A 60 -13.42 -6.70 -26.34
C LEU A 60 -12.80 -8.06 -26.67
N ASN A 61 -12.71 -8.39 -27.96
CA ASN A 61 -11.94 -9.53 -28.48
C ASN A 61 -10.43 -9.21 -28.58
N ASP A 62 -9.65 -10.14 -29.15
CA ASP A 62 -8.20 -9.99 -29.31
C ASP A 62 -7.82 -8.87 -30.30
N GLU A 63 -8.74 -8.53 -31.22
CA GLU A 63 -8.62 -7.41 -32.16
C GLU A 63 -9.05 -6.06 -31.56
N GLY A 64 -9.60 -6.04 -30.34
CA GLY A 64 -10.10 -4.82 -29.68
C GLY A 64 -11.50 -4.39 -30.12
N GLU A 65 -12.26 -5.26 -30.77
CA GLU A 65 -13.64 -5.01 -31.22
C GLU A 65 -14.67 -5.48 -30.17
N PRO A 66 -15.80 -4.76 -30.00
CA PRO A 66 -16.86 -5.19 -29.09
C PRO A 66 -17.45 -6.55 -29.47
N ILE A 67 -17.60 -7.43 -28.48
CA ILE A 67 -18.28 -8.72 -28.63
C ILE A 67 -19.79 -8.49 -28.55
N GLU A 68 -20.50 -8.67 -29.67
CA GLU A 68 -21.95 -8.46 -29.72
C GLU A 68 -22.71 -9.47 -28.83
N GLY A 69 -23.58 -8.95 -27.96
CA GLY A 69 -24.42 -9.77 -27.07
C GLY A 69 -23.79 -10.12 -25.71
N LEU A 70 -22.59 -9.58 -25.42
CA LEU A 70 -21.93 -9.68 -24.12
C LEU A 70 -21.88 -8.32 -23.39
#